data_AF-A0A924FD96-F1
#
_entry.id   AF-A0A924FD96-F1
#
_cell.length_a   1.000
_cell.length_b   1.000
_cell.length_c   1.000
_cell.angle_alpha   90.00
_cell.angle_beta   90.00
_cell.angle_gamma   90.00
#
_symmetry.space_group_name_H-M   'P 1'
#
loop_
_entity.id
_entity.type
_entity.pdbx_description
1 polymer ?
#
loop_
_entity_poly.entity_id
_entity_poly.type
_entity_poly.pdbx_seq_one_letter_code
_entity_poly.pdbx_strand_id
1 'polypeptide(L)'
;WSNKNVEIAGDDKNEVFFTSVSIEENHVTVRFFPKDQIDYFKNLAEQGLRELLNKDGNIEIVELDDDSLSKIEEAIAAAFRIYKDRDWVV
;
A
#
# COMPACT_ATOMS: atom_id res chain seq x y z
N TRP A 1 -7.34 -14.59 4.87
CA TRP A 1 -7.06 -14.47 6.31
C TRP A 1 -6.14 -15.63 6.68
N SER A 2 -4.83 -15.42 6.69
CA SER A 2 -3.87 -16.44 7.14
C SER A 2 -3.42 -16.09 8.56
N ASN A 3 -3.79 -16.92 9.53
CA ASN A 3 -3.21 -16.88 10.89
C ASN A 3 -1.78 -17.44 10.80
N LYS A 4 -0.83 -16.62 10.35
CA LYS A 4 0.59 -16.95 10.33
C LYS A 4 1.29 -15.88 11.17
N ASN A 5 2.02 -16.32 12.19
CA ASN A 5 2.89 -15.41 12.93
C ASN A 5 4.03 -15.03 11.98
N VAL A 6 4.09 -13.76 11.62
CA VAL A 6 5.15 -13.22 10.76
C VAL A 6 5.88 -12.11 11.50
N GLU A 7 7.20 -12.10 11.36
CA GLU A 7 8.04 -11.04 11.90
C GLU A 7 8.13 -9.92 10.86
N ILE A 8 7.68 -8.71 11.24
CA ILE A 8 7.74 -7.51 10.40
C ILE A 8 8.40 -6.41 11.22
N ALA A 9 9.55 -5.93 10.75
CA ALA A 9 10.34 -4.89 11.44
C ALA A 9 10.75 -5.25 12.89
N GLY A 10 10.91 -6.54 13.19
CA GLY A 10 11.25 -7.03 14.53
C GLY A 10 10.04 -7.24 15.46
N ASP A 11 8.82 -6.97 14.97
CA ASP A 11 7.58 -7.24 15.70
C ASP A 11 6.89 -8.50 15.17
N ASP A 12 6.47 -9.38 16.07
CA ASP A 12 5.57 -10.49 15.74
C ASP A 12 4.16 -9.96 15.44
N LYS A 13 3.63 -10.32 14.27
CA LYS A 13 2.29 -9.97 13.81
C LYS A 13 1.50 -11.24 13.53
N ASN A 14 0.29 -11.33 14.09
CA ASN A 14 -0.66 -12.42 13.83
C ASN A 14 -1.64 -12.08 12.69
N GLU A 15 -1.74 -10.80 12.34
CA GLU A 15 -2.53 -10.28 11.24
C GLU A 15 -1.70 -9.28 10.45
N VAL A 16 -1.78 -9.37 9.12
CA VAL A 16 -1.08 -8.47 8.21
C VAL A 16 -2.09 -7.86 7.25
N PHE A 17 -2.05 -6.53 7.14
CA PHE A 17 -2.81 -5.76 6.18
C PHE A 17 -1.84 -5.27 5.12
N PHE A 18 -2.17 -5.36 3.84
CA PHE A 18 -1.34 -4.82 2.74
C PHE A 18 -1.78 -3.43 2.31
N THR A 19 -3.09 -3.17 2.35
CA THR A 19 -3.67 -1.86 2.07
C THR A 19 -4.90 -1.62 2.96
N SER A 20 -5.24 -0.36 3.17
CA SER A 20 -6.52 0.06 3.75
C SER A 20 -7.07 1.24 2.98
N VAL A 21 -8.39 1.30 2.85
CA VAL A 21 -9.11 2.44 2.27
C VAL A 21 -9.88 3.16 3.38
N SER A 22 -9.83 4.48 3.40
CA SER A 22 -10.61 5.31 4.33
C SER A 22 -11.28 6.44 3.57
N ILE A 23 -12.57 6.63 3.82
CA ILE A 23 -13.37 7.68 3.18
C ILE A 23 -13.42 8.85 4.15
N GLU A 24 -12.88 9.98 3.72
CA GLU A 24 -12.90 11.24 4.45
C GLU A 24 -13.87 12.21 3.76
N GLU A 25 -14.19 13.35 4.40
CA GLU A 25 -15.21 14.28 3.90
C GLU A 25 -14.97 14.76 2.46
N ASN A 26 -13.70 14.93 2.05
CA ASN A 26 -13.34 15.53 0.77
C ASN A 26 -12.45 14.65 -0.13
N HIS A 27 -12.08 13.45 0.33
CA HIS A 27 -11.19 12.56 -0.42
C HIS A 27 -11.25 11.12 0.12
N VAL A 28 -10.70 10.19 -0.64
CA VAL A 28 -10.44 8.83 -0.21
C VAL A 28 -8.94 8.66 0.02
N THR A 29 -8.55 8.11 1.16
CA THR A 29 -7.15 7.76 1.44
C THR A 29 -6.94 6.27 1.25
N VAL A 30 -5.97 5.90 0.41
CA VAL A 30 -5.43 4.53 0.33
C VAL A 30 -4.08 4.49 1.04
N ARG A 31 -4.00 3.71 2.11
CA ARG A 31 -2.77 3.53 2.90
C ARG A 31 -2.16 2.18 2.61
N PHE A 32 -0.86 2.16 2.37
CA PHE A 32 -0.11 0.93 2.19
C PHE A 32 0.64 0.56 3.46
N PHE A 33 0.86 -0.74 3.62
CA PHE A 33 1.54 -1.31 4.77
C PHE A 33 2.67 -2.24 4.29
N PRO A 34 3.65 -2.50 5.17
CA PRO A 34 3.86 -1.86 6.46
C PRO A 34 4.63 -0.54 6.30
N LYS A 35 4.34 0.48 7.13
CA LYS A 35 4.78 1.88 6.93
C LYS A 35 6.30 2.06 7.00
N ASP A 36 7.00 1.19 7.72
CA ASP A 36 8.47 1.12 7.80
C ASP A 36 9.12 0.71 6.47
N GLN A 37 8.36 0.15 5.53
CA GLN A 37 8.82 -0.23 4.19
C GLN A 37 8.51 0.86 3.14
N ILE A 38 8.22 2.09 3.60
CA ILE A 38 7.93 3.25 2.75
C ILE A 38 8.99 3.44 1.66
N ASP A 39 10.27 3.14 1.92
CA ASP A 39 11.32 3.32 0.91
C ASP A 39 11.22 2.32 -0.25
N TYR A 40 10.74 1.10 -0.01
CA TYR A 40 10.42 0.16 -1.08
C TYR A 40 9.21 0.64 -1.90
N PHE A 41 8.19 1.17 -1.22
CA PHE A 41 7.03 1.78 -1.88
C PHE A 41 7.42 3.05 -2.66
N LYS A 42 8.34 3.87 -2.15
CA LYS A 42 8.88 5.02 -2.88
C LYS A 42 9.59 4.57 -4.16
N ASN A 43 10.39 3.50 -4.11
CA ASN A 43 11.06 2.96 -5.30
C ASN A 43 10.06 2.42 -6.34
N LEU A 44 8.95 1.84 -5.90
CA LEU A 44 7.83 1.47 -6.78
C LEU A 44 7.11 2.70 -7.33
N ALA A 45 6.95 3.73 -6.51
CA ALA A 45 6.29 4.96 -6.90
C ALA A 45 7.11 5.77 -7.91
N GLU A 46 8.44 5.65 -7.90
CA GLU A 46 9.30 6.21 -8.94
C GLU A 46 8.99 5.67 -10.35
N GLN A 47 8.18 4.62 -10.49
CA GLN A 47 7.71 4.07 -11.77
C GLN A 47 6.38 4.67 -12.29
N GLY A 48 5.79 5.66 -11.60
CA GLY A 48 4.58 6.36 -12.08
C GLY A 48 3.57 6.74 -11.00
N LEU A 49 3.74 6.26 -9.77
CA LEU A 49 2.82 6.50 -8.66
C LEU A 49 3.28 7.62 -7.73
N ARG A 50 4.48 8.17 -7.94
CA ARG A 50 5.08 9.22 -7.11
C ARG A 50 4.22 10.47 -7.04
N GLU A 51 3.54 10.79 -8.14
CA GLU A 51 2.64 11.93 -8.23
C GLU A 51 1.37 11.75 -7.38
N LEU A 52 1.01 10.50 -7.07
CA LEU A 52 -0.16 10.17 -6.27
C LEU A 52 0.16 10.03 -4.78
N LEU A 53 1.43 9.88 -4.41
CA LEU A 53 1.83 9.72 -3.01
C LEU A 53 1.91 11.08 -2.32
N ASN A 54 1.21 11.21 -1.19
CA ASN A 54 1.43 12.29 -0.26
C ASN A 54 2.75 12.11 0.51
N LYS A 55 3.14 13.13 1.28
CA LYS A 55 4.36 13.13 2.11
C LYS A 55 4.48 11.94 3.08
N ASP A 56 3.33 11.34 3.43
CA ASP A 56 3.23 10.23 4.37
C ASP A 56 3.18 8.87 3.66
N GLY A 57 3.37 8.84 2.33
CA GLY A 57 3.41 7.64 1.51
C GLY A 57 2.04 7.01 1.25
N ASN A 58 0.96 7.78 1.39
CA ASN A 58 -0.42 7.34 1.11
C ASN A 58 -0.93 7.98 -0.18
N ILE A 59 -1.91 7.36 -0.83
CA ILE A 59 -2.60 7.95 -1.98
C ILE A 59 -3.83 8.71 -1.49
N GLU A 60 -3.94 9.98 -1.85
CA GLU A 60 -5.15 10.79 -1.66
C GLU A 60 -5.88 10.92 -2.99
N ILE A 61 -7.10 10.39 -3.04
CA ILE A 61 -7.94 10.37 -4.24
C ILE A 61 -9.04 11.40 -4.03
N VAL A 62 -8.94 12.52 -4.76
CA VAL A 62 -9.96 13.57 -4.78
C VAL A 62 -10.94 13.34 -5.94
N GLU A 63 -10.44 12.82 -7.06
CA GLU A 63 -11.23 12.46 -8.24
C GLU A 63 -10.79 11.06 -8.72
N LEU A 64 -11.73 10.31 -9.28
CA LEU A 64 -11.55 8.91 -9.67
C LEU A 64 -11.80 8.77 -11.16
N ASP A 65 -10.87 9.30 -11.95
CA ASP A 65 -10.83 9.13 -13.40
C ASP A 65 -10.08 7.84 -13.79
N ASP A 66 -10.13 7.49 -15.08
CA ASP A 66 -9.56 6.24 -15.59
C ASP A 66 -8.03 6.15 -15.35
N ASP A 67 -7.32 7.28 -15.41
CA ASP A 67 -5.88 7.35 -15.16
C ASP A 67 -5.56 7.11 -13.68
N SER A 68 -6.28 7.78 -12.78
CA SER A 68 -6.16 7.62 -11.34
C SER A 68 -6.50 6.19 -10.92
N LEU A 69 -7.56 5.60 -11.51
CA LEU A 69 -7.95 4.21 -11.27
C LEU A 69 -6.83 3.25 -11.67
N SER A 70 -6.29 3.38 -12.88
CA SER A 70 -5.20 2.52 -13.38
C SER A 70 -3.97 2.60 -12.47
N LYS A 71 -3.60 3.80 -12.02
CA LYS A 71 -2.46 3.98 -11.12
C LYS A 71 -2.71 3.37 -9.74
N ILE A 72 -3.93 3.48 -9.19
CA ILE A 72 -4.28 2.83 -7.91
C ILE A 72 -4.18 1.30 -8.04
N GLU A 73 -4.65 0.72 -9.15
CA GLU A 73 -4.55 -0.71 -9.41
C GLU A 73 -3.09 -1.17 -9.44
N GLU A 74 -2.23 -0.45 -10.15
CA GLU A 74 -0.78 -0.72 -10.18
C GLU A 74 -0.15 -0.64 -8.78
N ALA A 75 -0.51 0.39 -8.00
CA ALA A 75 0.00 0.57 -6.65
C ALA A 75 -0.39 -0.58 -5.71
N ILE A 76 -1.65 -1.01 -5.75
CA ILE A 76 -2.16 -2.12 -4.94
C ILE A 76 -1.52 -3.44 -5.38
N ALA A 77 -1.40 -3.68 -6.68
CA ALA A 77 -0.74 -4.88 -7.20
C ALA A 77 0.73 -4.95 -6.76
N ALA A 78 1.43 -3.81 -6.79
CA ALA A 78 2.81 -3.71 -6.34
C ALA A 78 2.94 -3.93 -4.82
N ALA A 79 2.05 -3.34 -4.03
CA ALA A 79 1.96 -3.59 -2.58
C ALA A 79 1.78 -5.07 -2.28
N PHE A 80 0.85 -5.73 -2.97
CA PHE A 80 0.57 -7.15 -2.79
C PHE A 80 1.76 -8.05 -3.15
N ARG A 81 2.54 -7.71 -4.20
CA ARG A 81 3.74 -8.48 -4.57
C ARG A 81 4.75 -8.56 -3.44
N ILE A 82 4.93 -7.50 -2.64
CA ILE A 82 5.82 -7.52 -1.46
C ILE A 82 5.42 -8.61 -0.48
N TYR A 83 4.11 -8.73 -0.23
CA TYR A 83 3.57 -9.67 0.73
C TYR A 83 3.75 -11.10 0.26
N LYS A 84 3.59 -11.31 -1.06
CA LYS A 84 3.87 -12.59 -1.70
C LYS A 84 5.36 -12.94 -1.68
N ASP A 85 6.23 -12.01 -2.08
CA ASP A 85 7.68 -12.23 -2.16
C ASP A 85 8.31 -12.50 -0.79
N ARG A 86 7.70 -11.95 0.28
CA ARG A 86 8.11 -12.17 1.67
C ARG A 86 7.38 -13.32 2.37
N ASP A 87 6.54 -14.07 1.66
CA ASP A 87 5.76 -15.20 2.20
C ASP A 87 4.92 -14.82 3.44
N TRP A 88 4.48 -13.55 3.49
CA TRP A 88 3.62 -13.00 4.54
C TRP A 88 2.15 -13.36 4.31
N VAL A 89 1.77 -13.60 3.05
CA VAL A 89 0.43 -14.05 2.65
C VAL A 89 0.61 -15.21 1.67
N VAL A 90 -0.13 -16.30 1.89
CA VAL A 90 -0.11 -17.55 1.13
C VAL A 90 -1.37 -17.71 0.30
#